data_AF-A0A5C6LZL1-F1
#
_entry.id   AF-A0A5C6LZL1-F1
#
_cell.length_a   1.000
_cell.length_b   1.000
_cell.length_c   1.000
_cell.angle_alpha   90.00
_cell.angle_beta   90.00
_cell.angle_gamma   90.00
#
_symmetry.space_group_name_H-M   'P 1'
#
loop_
_entity.id
_entity.type
_entity.pdbx_description
1 polymer ?
#
loop_
_entity_poly.entity_id
_entity_poly.type
_entity_poly.pdbx_seq_one_letter_code
_entity_poly.pdbx_strand_id
1 'polypeptide(L)'
;MTTYFSAVQRRVLKFIWIPVLIYLAFHLPADIHQQNFYKSHSGGPDYLSSVLFFLPFSFAAGYEFLMRKKYKEIAFMILLALAVGGLVTFEFFFRFKAKTHSYGPLSLALALSANFLLLAVRAYLLGGSKLWQRALVGLVITYFTAALSSHIFSFTNPFYGMDFWLREVLTLPFRALYPVLYFTGLFLADNLVSEEGYLEKLKSKLERINSKEYLVLYLFLSMVCLFGATAFGFNLNMFLNKVMGYRSFETGYYSVYVVMVFVVCYGTVCAAAGYLLRNIIISRMNTIGSDNGWLYVLHYSIILNIIPVIVWSNAASVHETEEENAVFYLTKTPSSIGMVIMCIGTVCAFATGFYLLSAMSKYHSSNGYALGFAALCIFSSLLHPMLRKFKEAVYLVLALNGISILLFTLISRGKEGMYVGSMIMAVYLSFYVLMEVFHPNLDKYQLPEETFMDEKNPGEVSF
;
A
#
# COMPACT_ATOMS: atom_id res chain seq x y z
N MET A 1 -27.22 9.85 -2.98
CA MET A 1 -26.06 9.09 -2.46
C MET A 1 -24.85 9.42 -3.31
N THR A 2 -23.85 10.09 -2.73
CA THR A 2 -22.60 10.47 -3.41
C THR A 2 -21.71 9.23 -3.53
N THR A 3 -21.57 8.67 -4.73
CA THR A 3 -20.72 7.49 -4.98
C THR A 3 -19.27 7.89 -5.24
N TYR A 4 -18.30 7.01 -4.98
CA TYR A 4 -16.88 7.24 -5.30
C TYR A 4 -16.54 6.91 -6.75
N PHE A 5 -17.32 6.05 -7.40
CA PHE A 5 -17.10 5.67 -8.79
C PHE A 5 -18.35 5.94 -9.62
N SER A 6 -18.19 6.42 -10.85
CA SER A 6 -19.29 6.57 -11.80
C SER A 6 -19.96 5.24 -12.16
N ALA A 7 -21.17 5.29 -12.73
CA ALA A 7 -21.90 4.08 -13.12
C ALA A 7 -21.12 3.18 -14.09
N VAL A 8 -20.34 3.76 -15.00
CA VAL A 8 -19.51 3.01 -15.94
C VAL A 8 -18.33 2.35 -15.23
N GLN A 9 -17.63 3.09 -14.35
CA GLN A 9 -16.52 2.55 -13.55
C GLN A 9 -16.99 1.40 -12.65
N ARG A 10 -18.14 1.54 -11.98
CA ARG A 10 -18.76 0.46 -11.21
C ARG A 10 -19.09 -0.76 -12.06
N ARG A 11 -19.50 -0.57 -13.32
CA ARG A 11 -19.73 -1.68 -14.25
C ARG A 11 -18.42 -2.42 -14.56
N VAL A 12 -17.34 -1.69 -14.85
CA VAL A 12 -16.01 -2.30 -15.08
C VAL A 12 -15.58 -3.08 -13.85
N LEU A 13 -15.67 -2.50 -12.65
CA LEU A 13 -15.30 -3.15 -11.39
C LEU A 13 -16.20 -4.36 -11.06
N LYS A 14 -17.49 -4.33 -11.42
CA LYS A 14 -18.40 -5.47 -11.22
C LYS A 14 -18.01 -6.69 -12.05
N PHE A 15 -17.51 -6.49 -13.27
CA PHE A 15 -17.11 -7.58 -14.17
C PHE A 15 -15.59 -7.79 -14.24
N ILE A 16 -14.85 -7.19 -13.29
CA ILE A 16 -13.38 -7.23 -13.22
C ILE A 16 -12.81 -8.64 -13.16
N TRP A 17 -13.61 -9.62 -12.72
CA TRP A 17 -13.25 -11.03 -12.72
C TRP A 17 -12.84 -11.55 -14.11
N ILE A 18 -13.30 -10.93 -15.21
CA ILE A 18 -12.89 -11.28 -16.58
C ILE A 18 -11.39 -10.97 -16.80
N PRO A 19 -10.91 -9.71 -16.64
CA PRO A 19 -9.48 -9.42 -16.63
C PRO A 19 -8.67 -10.26 -15.64
N VAL A 20 -9.23 -10.58 -14.47
CA VAL A 20 -8.56 -11.45 -13.49
C VAL A 20 -8.32 -12.85 -14.04
N LEU A 21 -9.35 -13.50 -14.59
CA LEU A 21 -9.19 -14.85 -15.17
C LEU A 21 -8.21 -14.85 -16.33
N ILE A 22 -8.25 -13.84 -17.20
CA ILE A 22 -7.28 -13.69 -18.29
C ILE A 22 -5.88 -13.50 -17.72
N TYR A 23 -5.69 -12.61 -16.75
CA TYR A 23 -4.41 -12.40 -16.11
C TYR A 23 -3.85 -13.72 -15.53
N LEU A 24 -4.64 -14.47 -14.77
CA LEU A 24 -4.23 -15.75 -14.19
C LEU A 24 -3.92 -16.82 -15.25
N ALA A 25 -4.73 -16.89 -16.32
CA ALA A 25 -4.56 -17.84 -17.41
C ALA A 25 -3.24 -17.66 -18.18
N PHE A 26 -2.69 -16.44 -18.20
CA PHE A 26 -1.39 -16.16 -18.82
C PHE A 26 -0.24 -16.21 -17.81
N HIS A 27 -0.47 -15.74 -16.59
CA HIS A 27 0.57 -15.62 -15.57
C HIS A 27 1.02 -16.99 -15.01
N LEU A 28 0.09 -17.90 -14.72
CA LEU A 28 0.45 -19.21 -14.16
C LEU A 28 1.27 -20.06 -15.15
N PRO A 29 0.91 -20.18 -16.44
CA PRO A 29 1.77 -20.84 -17.41
C PRO A 29 3.13 -20.15 -17.60
N ALA A 30 3.17 -18.82 -17.51
CA ALA A 30 4.43 -18.07 -17.58
C ALA A 30 5.36 -18.42 -16.40
N ASP A 31 4.84 -18.49 -15.17
CA ASP A 31 5.65 -18.88 -14.01
C ASP A 31 6.17 -20.32 -14.10
N ILE A 32 5.33 -21.25 -14.57
CA ILE A 32 5.74 -22.65 -14.81
C ILE A 32 6.83 -22.71 -15.89
N HIS A 33 6.66 -21.96 -16.99
CA HIS A 33 7.66 -21.88 -18.04
C HIS A 33 8.97 -21.32 -17.52
N GLN A 34 8.91 -20.17 -16.83
CA GLN A 34 10.07 -19.49 -16.27
C GLN A 34 10.85 -20.40 -15.29
N GLN A 35 10.14 -21.13 -14.43
CA GLN A 35 10.75 -22.10 -13.53
C GLN A 35 11.50 -23.19 -14.30
N ASN A 36 10.87 -23.77 -15.33
CA ASN A 36 11.47 -24.84 -16.12
C ASN A 36 12.64 -24.32 -16.99
N PHE A 37 12.52 -23.10 -17.52
CA PHE A 37 13.54 -22.43 -18.30
C PHE A 37 14.80 -22.22 -17.46
N TYR A 38 14.70 -21.59 -16.29
CA TYR A 38 15.87 -21.36 -15.43
C TYR A 38 16.44 -22.63 -14.78
N LYS A 39 15.67 -23.72 -14.70
CA LYS A 39 16.19 -25.04 -14.31
C LYS A 39 17.02 -25.68 -15.43
N SER A 40 16.68 -25.44 -16.69
CA SER A 40 17.24 -26.14 -17.85
C SER A 40 18.29 -25.33 -18.62
N HIS A 41 18.22 -24.00 -18.54
CA HIS A 41 19.08 -23.07 -19.28
C HIS A 41 19.68 -22.05 -18.32
N SER A 42 21.02 -21.97 -18.29
CA SER A 42 21.72 -20.94 -17.52
C SER A 42 22.06 -19.74 -18.42
N GLY A 43 21.56 -18.55 -18.06
CA GLY A 43 22.09 -17.27 -18.54
C GLY A 43 21.49 -16.67 -19.81
N GLY A 44 20.37 -17.19 -20.34
CA GLY A 44 19.64 -16.60 -21.46
C GLY A 44 18.42 -15.77 -21.03
N PRO A 45 17.99 -14.76 -21.83
CA PRO A 45 16.72 -14.07 -21.61
C PRO A 45 15.51 -14.96 -21.98
N ASP A 46 14.55 -15.06 -21.05
CA ASP A 46 13.29 -15.78 -21.27
C ASP A 46 12.26 -14.88 -21.98
N TYR A 47 12.28 -14.93 -23.31
CA TYR A 47 11.38 -14.15 -24.16
C TYR A 47 9.92 -14.61 -24.04
N LEU A 48 9.66 -15.92 -23.90
CA LEU A 48 8.31 -16.45 -23.89
C LEU A 48 7.56 -16.04 -22.63
N SER A 49 8.17 -16.20 -21.45
CA SER A 49 7.56 -15.72 -20.20
C SER A 49 7.34 -14.22 -20.24
N SER A 50 8.28 -13.45 -20.81
CA SER A 50 8.12 -11.99 -20.96
C SER A 50 6.89 -11.62 -21.79
N VAL A 51 6.63 -12.34 -22.88
CA VAL A 51 5.42 -12.14 -23.72
C VAL A 51 4.17 -12.55 -22.95
N LEU A 52 4.18 -13.72 -22.30
CA LEU A 52 3.02 -14.22 -21.57
C LEU A 52 2.63 -13.32 -20.39
N PHE A 53 3.60 -12.77 -19.65
CA PHE A 53 3.32 -11.80 -18.59
C PHE A 53 2.73 -10.50 -19.13
N PHE A 54 3.09 -10.11 -20.34
CA PHE A 54 2.73 -8.81 -20.90
C PHE A 54 1.35 -8.78 -21.61
N LEU A 55 0.95 -9.87 -22.25
CA LEU A 55 -0.34 -10.00 -22.95
C LEU A 55 -1.58 -9.61 -22.12
N PRO A 56 -1.75 -10.05 -20.87
CA PRO A 56 -2.94 -9.70 -20.08
C PRO A 56 -3.03 -8.20 -19.76
N PHE A 57 -1.91 -7.48 -19.66
CA PHE A 57 -1.92 -6.01 -19.51
C PHE A 57 -2.40 -5.30 -20.75
N SER A 58 -2.02 -5.80 -21.93
CA SER A 58 -2.49 -5.26 -23.20
C SER A 58 -4.00 -5.43 -23.35
N PHE A 59 -4.54 -6.59 -22.93
CA PHE A 59 -5.98 -6.80 -22.85
C PHE A 59 -6.65 -5.83 -21.86
N ALA A 60 -6.07 -5.63 -20.68
CA ALA A 60 -6.59 -4.70 -19.68
C ALA A 60 -6.70 -3.25 -20.22
N ALA A 61 -5.75 -2.80 -21.05
CA ALA A 61 -5.83 -1.48 -21.69
C ALA A 61 -7.07 -1.30 -22.59
N GLY A 62 -7.51 -2.36 -23.27
CA GLY A 62 -8.71 -2.36 -24.11
C GLY A 62 -10.02 -2.69 -23.36
N TYR A 63 -9.94 -3.32 -22.19
CA TYR A 63 -11.09 -3.87 -21.48
C TYR A 63 -12.11 -2.81 -21.04
N GLU A 64 -11.67 -1.61 -20.64
CA GLU A 64 -12.62 -0.53 -20.32
C GLU A 64 -13.50 -0.16 -21.53
N PHE A 65 -12.93 -0.14 -22.73
CA PHE A 65 -13.64 0.18 -23.97
C PHE A 65 -14.65 -0.91 -24.34
N LEU A 66 -14.36 -2.18 -24.01
CA LEU A 66 -15.33 -3.27 -24.11
C LEU A 66 -16.56 -3.00 -23.26
N MET A 67 -16.37 -2.57 -22.00
CA MET A 67 -17.47 -2.27 -21.08
C MET A 67 -18.27 -1.02 -21.47
N ARG A 68 -17.66 -0.14 -22.27
CA ARG A 68 -18.26 1.05 -22.88
C ARG A 68 -18.84 0.80 -24.29
N LYS A 69 -18.77 -0.43 -24.81
CA LYS A 69 -19.21 -0.82 -26.17
C LYS A 69 -18.53 -0.01 -27.29
N LYS A 70 -17.29 0.45 -27.05
CA LYS A 70 -16.45 1.20 -27.99
C LYS A 70 -15.49 0.25 -28.72
N TYR A 71 -16.03 -0.59 -29.61
CA TYR A 71 -15.30 -1.75 -30.15
C TYR A 71 -14.11 -1.40 -31.03
N LYS A 72 -14.15 -0.27 -31.75
CA LYS A 72 -13.04 0.18 -32.60
C LYS A 72 -11.82 0.55 -31.77
N GLU A 73 -12.07 1.17 -30.61
CA GLU A 73 -11.07 1.64 -29.67
C GLU A 73 -10.41 0.48 -28.90
N ILE A 74 -11.09 -0.67 -28.75
CA ILE A 74 -10.51 -1.86 -28.09
C ILE A 74 -9.26 -2.32 -28.84
N ALA A 75 -9.39 -2.62 -30.14
CA ALA A 75 -8.29 -3.16 -30.93
C ALA A 75 -7.11 -2.16 -30.99
N PHE A 76 -7.42 -0.88 -31.17
CA PHE A 76 -6.42 0.17 -31.19
C PHE A 76 -5.66 0.28 -29.86
N MET A 77 -6.36 0.23 -28.72
CA MET A 77 -5.74 0.29 -27.39
C MET A 77 -4.91 -0.95 -27.07
N ILE A 78 -5.35 -2.15 -27.47
CA ILE A 78 -4.58 -3.39 -27.30
C ILE A 78 -3.30 -3.32 -28.14
N LEU A 79 -3.38 -2.92 -29.42
CA LEU A 79 -2.22 -2.79 -30.30
C LEU A 79 -1.24 -1.72 -29.81
N LEU A 80 -1.75 -0.58 -29.35
CA LEU A 80 -0.92 0.48 -28.78
C LEU A 80 -0.23 0.02 -27.50
N ALA A 81 -0.95 -0.67 -26.61
CA ALA A 81 -0.35 -1.26 -25.42
C ALA A 81 0.77 -2.23 -25.82
N LEU A 82 0.50 -3.14 -26.76
CA LEU A 82 1.48 -4.10 -27.29
C LEU A 82 2.74 -3.40 -27.82
N ALA A 83 2.59 -2.34 -28.60
CA ALA A 83 3.71 -1.56 -29.14
C ALA A 83 4.50 -0.86 -28.03
N VAL A 84 3.82 -0.26 -27.04
CA VAL A 84 4.44 0.42 -25.90
C VAL A 84 5.24 -0.55 -25.03
N GLY A 85 4.67 -1.68 -24.64
CA GLY A 85 5.41 -2.66 -23.85
C GLY A 85 6.50 -3.36 -24.66
N GLY A 86 6.25 -3.63 -25.95
CA GLY A 86 7.28 -4.12 -26.87
C GLY A 86 8.49 -3.19 -26.93
N LEU A 87 8.29 -1.87 -26.98
CA LEU A 87 9.37 -0.88 -26.95
C LEU A 87 10.16 -0.92 -25.63
N VAL A 88 9.48 -0.97 -24.48
CA VAL A 88 10.13 -1.03 -23.15
C VAL A 88 10.91 -2.32 -22.98
N THR A 89 10.32 -3.46 -23.36
CA THR A 89 10.95 -4.77 -23.29
C THR A 89 12.13 -4.90 -24.27
N PHE A 90 12.00 -4.34 -25.48
CA PHE A 90 13.08 -4.31 -26.47
C PHE A 90 14.29 -3.52 -25.95
N GLU A 91 14.06 -2.37 -25.32
CA GLU A 91 15.12 -1.57 -24.72
C GLU A 91 15.85 -2.34 -23.60
N PHE A 92 15.10 -3.01 -22.73
CA PHE A 92 15.66 -3.89 -21.70
C PHE A 92 16.55 -4.98 -22.29
N PHE A 93 16.07 -5.70 -23.32
CA PHE A 93 16.84 -6.76 -23.96
C PHE A 93 18.10 -6.25 -24.67
N PHE A 94 18.00 -5.09 -25.33
CA PHE A 94 19.16 -4.48 -25.98
C PHE A 94 20.26 -4.14 -24.97
N ARG A 95 19.88 -3.56 -23.82
CA ARG A 95 20.85 -3.27 -22.73
C ARG A 95 21.45 -4.52 -22.13
N PHE A 96 20.63 -5.55 -21.91
CA PHE A 96 21.09 -6.83 -21.40
C PHE A 96 22.14 -7.43 -22.35
N LYS A 97 21.87 -7.43 -23.66
CA LYS A 97 22.81 -7.88 -24.69
C LYS A 97 24.09 -7.03 -24.76
N ALA A 98 23.96 -5.70 -24.60
CA ALA A 98 25.07 -4.77 -24.61
C ALA A 98 25.94 -4.82 -23.33
N LYS A 99 25.57 -5.62 -22.32
CA LYS A 99 26.21 -5.67 -20.99
C LYS A 99 26.27 -4.30 -20.30
N THR A 100 25.38 -3.38 -20.69
CA THR A 100 25.16 -2.13 -19.97
C THR A 100 24.27 -2.46 -18.78
N HIS A 101 24.89 -2.91 -17.68
CA HIS A 101 24.18 -3.56 -16.58
C HIS A 101 23.23 -2.67 -15.80
N SER A 102 23.24 -1.34 -15.99
CA SER A 102 22.43 -0.41 -15.20
C SER A 102 21.24 0.17 -15.96
N TYR A 103 20.04 -0.12 -15.48
CA TYR A 103 18.80 0.61 -15.75
C TYR A 103 18.95 2.04 -15.21
N GLY A 104 19.14 2.97 -16.15
CA GLY A 104 19.49 4.37 -15.89
C GLY A 104 18.30 5.32 -16.01
N PRO A 105 18.51 6.62 -15.75
CA PRO A 105 17.47 7.65 -15.90
C PRO A 105 16.84 7.68 -17.30
N LEU A 106 17.60 7.40 -18.35
CA LEU A 106 17.08 7.35 -19.72
C LEU A 106 16.10 6.18 -19.93
N SER A 107 16.37 5.00 -19.36
CA SER A 107 15.43 3.86 -19.40
C SER A 107 14.14 4.20 -18.67
N LEU A 108 14.28 4.82 -17.50
CA LEU A 108 13.15 5.26 -16.70
C LEU A 108 12.31 6.28 -17.48
N ALA A 109 12.95 7.29 -18.07
CA ALA A 109 12.28 8.30 -18.87
C ALA A 109 11.56 7.68 -20.08
N LEU A 110 12.19 6.73 -20.79
CA LEU A 110 11.56 6.01 -21.89
C LEU A 110 10.32 5.24 -21.43
N ALA A 111 10.45 4.45 -20.35
CA ALA A 111 9.36 3.67 -19.81
C ALA A 111 8.18 4.55 -19.35
N LEU A 112 8.47 5.64 -18.63
CA LEU A 112 7.45 6.59 -18.19
C LEU A 112 6.79 7.30 -19.37
N SER A 113 7.56 7.73 -20.37
CA SER A 113 7.03 8.44 -21.55
C SER A 113 6.14 7.54 -22.41
N ALA A 114 6.54 6.28 -22.61
CA ALA A 114 5.76 5.33 -23.38
C ALA A 114 4.43 4.99 -22.69
N ASN A 115 4.44 4.78 -21.38
CA ASN A 115 3.22 4.57 -20.59
C ASN A 115 2.35 5.84 -20.50
N PHE A 116 2.97 7.02 -20.40
CA PHE A 116 2.26 8.30 -20.45
C PHE A 116 1.49 8.45 -21.75
N LEU A 117 2.13 8.13 -22.90
CA LEU A 117 1.48 8.19 -24.21
C LEU A 117 0.29 7.24 -24.28
N LEU A 118 0.42 6.00 -23.79
CA LEU A 118 -0.68 5.04 -23.71
C LEU A 118 -1.88 5.60 -22.93
N LEU A 119 -1.62 6.21 -21.77
CA LEU A 119 -2.66 6.80 -20.91
C LEU A 119 -3.24 8.10 -21.48
N ALA A 120 -2.45 8.89 -22.18
CA ALA A 120 -2.91 10.08 -22.89
C ALA A 120 -3.86 9.70 -24.02
N VAL A 121 -3.51 8.68 -24.82
CA VAL A 121 -4.41 8.15 -25.85
C VAL A 121 -5.68 7.56 -25.24
N ARG A 122 -5.58 6.81 -24.14
CA ARG A 122 -6.76 6.35 -23.39
C ARG A 122 -7.67 7.53 -23.01
N ALA A 123 -7.11 8.57 -22.38
CA ALA A 123 -7.87 9.74 -21.94
C ALA A 123 -8.53 10.48 -23.12
N TYR A 124 -7.84 10.54 -24.27
CA TYR A 124 -8.37 11.12 -25.51
C TYR A 124 -9.60 10.37 -26.00
N LEU A 125 -9.51 9.05 -26.11
CA LEU A 125 -10.60 8.19 -26.58
C LEU A 125 -11.81 8.17 -25.63
N LEU A 126 -11.59 8.48 -24.35
CA LEU A 126 -12.66 8.65 -23.36
C LEU A 126 -13.36 10.02 -23.45
N GLY A 127 -12.80 10.99 -24.18
CA GLY A 127 -13.43 12.30 -24.44
C GLY A 127 -13.46 13.24 -23.23
N GLY A 128 -12.56 13.04 -22.25
CA GLY A 128 -12.51 13.84 -21.03
C GLY A 128 -11.75 15.15 -21.17
N SER A 129 -12.16 16.19 -20.44
CA SER A 129 -11.37 17.41 -20.24
C SER A 129 -10.09 17.11 -19.44
N LYS A 130 -9.05 17.94 -19.60
CA LYS A 130 -7.76 17.83 -18.87
C LYS A 130 -6.99 16.51 -19.14
N LEU A 131 -6.94 16.09 -20.40
CA LEU A 131 -6.25 14.88 -20.88
C LEU A 131 -4.86 14.68 -20.28
N TRP A 132 -3.98 15.69 -20.37
CA TRP A 132 -2.59 15.58 -19.92
C TRP A 132 -2.48 15.34 -18.40
N GLN A 133 -3.35 15.99 -17.63
CA GLN A 133 -3.39 15.82 -16.18
C GLN A 133 -3.90 14.43 -15.80
N ARG A 134 -4.96 13.93 -16.47
CA ARG A 134 -5.44 12.55 -16.28
C ARG A 134 -4.36 11.52 -16.61
N ALA A 135 -3.66 11.71 -17.72
CA ALA A 135 -2.57 10.82 -18.12
C ALA A 135 -1.41 10.84 -17.12
N LEU A 136 -1.05 12.02 -16.60
CA LEU A 136 0.04 12.16 -15.63
C LEU A 136 -0.31 11.54 -14.27
N VAL A 137 -1.49 11.86 -13.73
CA VAL A 137 -1.96 11.29 -12.45
C VAL A 137 -2.17 9.79 -12.59
N GLY A 138 -2.76 9.35 -13.72
CA GLY A 138 -2.89 7.95 -14.08
C GLY A 138 -1.55 7.25 -14.10
N LEU A 139 -0.54 7.84 -14.75
CA LEU A 139 0.81 7.28 -14.83
C LEU A 139 1.41 7.05 -13.45
N VAL A 140 1.35 8.06 -12.58
CA VAL A 140 1.88 7.95 -11.21
C VAL A 140 1.23 6.78 -10.46
N ILE A 141 -0.10 6.67 -10.53
CA ILE A 141 -0.85 5.64 -9.80
C ILE A 141 -0.68 4.25 -10.41
N THR A 142 -0.75 4.12 -11.74
CA THR A 142 -0.65 2.81 -12.42
C THR A 142 0.77 2.29 -12.47
N TYR A 143 1.77 3.17 -12.60
CA TYR A 143 3.18 2.78 -12.50
C TYR A 143 3.48 2.20 -11.12
N PHE A 144 3.01 2.87 -10.07
CA PHE A 144 3.10 2.36 -8.71
C PHE A 144 2.39 1.01 -8.58
N THR A 145 1.15 0.91 -9.07
CA THR A 145 0.37 -0.33 -9.02
C THR A 145 1.10 -1.48 -9.72
N ALA A 146 1.63 -1.26 -10.92
CA ALA A 146 2.42 -2.25 -11.67
C ALA A 146 3.64 -2.72 -10.88
N ALA A 147 4.34 -1.79 -10.25
CA ALA A 147 5.51 -2.14 -9.49
C ALA A 147 5.19 -2.91 -8.17
N LEU A 148 3.99 -2.74 -7.59
CA LEU A 148 3.53 -3.61 -6.50
C LEU A 148 3.52 -5.09 -6.91
N SER A 149 3.10 -5.40 -8.14
CA SER A 149 3.04 -6.79 -8.63
C SER A 149 4.41 -7.46 -8.65
N SER A 150 5.46 -6.72 -9.05
CA SER A 150 6.83 -7.22 -9.06
C SER A 150 7.38 -7.49 -7.66
N HIS A 151 6.78 -6.90 -6.62
CA HIS A 151 7.23 -7.06 -5.23
C HIS A 151 6.40 -8.08 -4.42
N ILE A 152 5.37 -8.70 -5.02
CA ILE A 152 4.66 -9.85 -4.42
C ILE A 152 5.63 -11.01 -4.19
N PHE A 153 6.55 -11.26 -5.12
CA PHE A 153 7.56 -12.31 -4.97
C PHE A 153 8.59 -11.99 -3.89
N SER A 154 8.96 -10.72 -3.74
CA SER A 154 9.86 -10.25 -2.67
C SER A 154 9.30 -10.57 -1.29
N PHE A 155 7.97 -10.54 -1.11
CA PHE A 155 7.30 -10.92 0.13
C PHE A 155 7.53 -12.40 0.50
N THR A 156 7.64 -13.29 -0.49
CA THR A 156 7.90 -14.72 -0.29
C THR A 156 9.38 -15.13 -0.38
N ASN A 157 10.27 -14.18 -0.70
CA ASN A 157 11.72 -14.42 -0.80
C ASN A 157 12.37 -15.02 0.46
N PRO A 158 11.91 -14.72 1.70
CA PRO A 158 12.43 -15.38 2.91
C PRO A 158 12.27 -16.91 2.90
N PHE A 159 11.35 -17.40 2.07
CA PHE A 159 11.11 -18.81 1.85
C PHE A 159 11.70 -19.27 0.52
N TYR A 160 12.91 -18.81 0.17
CA TYR A 160 13.59 -19.17 -1.09
C TYR A 160 13.72 -20.70 -1.31
N GLY A 161 13.62 -21.51 -0.25
CA GLY A 161 13.56 -22.98 -0.30
C GLY A 161 12.14 -23.59 -0.33
N MET A 162 11.10 -22.77 -0.43
CA MET A 162 9.71 -23.21 -0.49
C MET A 162 9.43 -23.88 -1.84
N ASP A 163 8.67 -24.97 -1.81
CA ASP A 163 8.18 -25.61 -3.03
C ASP A 163 7.42 -24.59 -3.89
N PHE A 164 7.62 -24.70 -5.21
CA PHE A 164 7.02 -23.77 -6.17
C PHE A 164 5.51 -23.68 -6.00
N TRP A 165 4.81 -24.81 -5.86
CA TRP A 165 3.36 -24.82 -5.76
C TRP A 165 2.88 -24.18 -4.46
N LEU A 166 3.61 -24.38 -3.36
CA LEU A 166 3.29 -23.73 -2.09
C LEU A 166 3.46 -22.21 -2.19
N ARG A 167 4.52 -21.72 -2.84
CA ARG A 167 4.72 -20.29 -3.10
C ARG A 167 3.62 -19.72 -4.00
N GLU A 168 3.22 -20.45 -5.03
CA GLU A 168 2.12 -20.06 -5.91
C GLU A 168 0.80 -19.95 -5.14
N VAL A 169 0.44 -20.93 -4.31
CA VAL A 169 -0.77 -20.87 -3.46
C VAL A 169 -0.80 -19.63 -2.57
N LEU A 170 0.35 -19.22 -2.02
CA LEU A 170 0.44 -18.03 -1.18
C LEU A 170 0.37 -16.71 -1.97
N THR A 171 0.94 -16.67 -3.17
CA THR A 171 1.07 -15.41 -3.95
C THR A 171 -0.08 -15.19 -4.93
N LEU A 172 -0.72 -16.26 -5.43
CA LEU A 172 -1.77 -16.22 -6.43
C LEU A 172 -2.96 -15.33 -6.03
N PRO A 173 -3.45 -15.32 -4.77
CA PRO A 173 -4.54 -14.43 -4.37
C PRO A 173 -4.19 -12.95 -4.55
N PHE A 174 -2.95 -12.55 -4.21
CA PHE A 174 -2.47 -11.18 -4.38
C PHE A 174 -2.33 -10.82 -5.86
N ARG A 175 -1.86 -11.77 -6.69
CA ARG A 175 -1.79 -11.60 -8.14
C ARG A 175 -3.16 -11.49 -8.78
N ALA A 176 -4.15 -12.25 -8.30
CA ALA A 176 -5.55 -12.15 -8.74
C ALA A 176 -6.14 -10.76 -8.50
N LEU A 177 -5.70 -10.05 -7.46
CA LEU A 177 -6.15 -8.68 -7.19
C LEU A 177 -5.52 -7.66 -8.14
N TYR A 178 -4.48 -8.00 -8.89
CA TYR A 178 -3.74 -7.03 -9.69
C TYR A 178 -4.62 -6.24 -10.69
N PRO A 179 -5.48 -6.88 -11.52
CA PRO A 179 -6.37 -6.12 -12.40
C PRO A 179 -7.35 -5.24 -11.61
N VAL A 180 -7.79 -5.68 -10.43
CA VAL A 180 -8.64 -4.88 -9.53
C VAL A 180 -7.90 -3.62 -9.09
N LEU A 181 -6.65 -3.75 -8.66
CA LEU A 181 -5.81 -2.62 -8.25
C LEU A 181 -5.59 -1.65 -9.41
N TYR A 182 -5.26 -2.17 -10.60
CA TYR A 182 -5.02 -1.36 -11.79
C TYR A 182 -6.22 -0.48 -12.16
N PHE A 183 -7.41 -1.07 -12.28
CA PHE A 183 -8.61 -0.30 -12.62
C PHE A 183 -9.06 0.62 -11.49
N THR A 184 -8.92 0.21 -10.23
CA THR A 184 -9.25 1.07 -9.09
C THR A 184 -8.36 2.31 -9.08
N GLY A 185 -7.04 2.13 -9.22
CA GLY A 185 -6.09 3.23 -9.30
C GLY A 185 -6.33 4.14 -10.51
N LEU A 186 -6.63 3.56 -11.67
CA LEU A 186 -6.94 4.31 -12.89
C LEU A 186 -8.21 5.16 -12.73
N PHE A 187 -9.25 4.64 -12.09
CA PHE A 187 -10.50 5.37 -11.84
C PHE A 187 -10.36 6.44 -10.75
N LEU A 188 -9.55 6.17 -9.72
CA LEU A 188 -9.17 7.20 -8.75
C LEU A 188 -8.45 8.37 -9.44
N ALA A 189 -7.52 8.07 -10.36
CA ALA A 189 -6.82 9.07 -11.14
C ALA A 189 -7.77 9.93 -11.99
N ASP A 190 -8.71 9.28 -12.69
CA ASP A 190 -9.70 9.98 -13.50
C ASP A 190 -10.56 10.90 -12.62
N ASN A 191 -11.10 10.39 -11.51
CA ASN A 191 -12.04 11.11 -10.66
C ASN A 191 -11.36 12.28 -9.92
N LEU A 192 -10.11 12.13 -9.47
CA LEU A 192 -9.33 13.21 -8.87
C LEU A 192 -9.17 14.43 -9.78
N VAL A 193 -9.16 14.22 -11.10
CA VAL A 193 -8.96 15.31 -12.09
C VAL A 193 -10.29 15.82 -12.63
N SER A 194 -11.29 14.95 -12.75
CA SER A 194 -12.56 15.26 -13.42
C SER A 194 -13.70 15.69 -12.51
N GLU A 195 -13.71 15.24 -11.25
CA GLU A 195 -14.80 15.51 -10.31
C GLU A 195 -14.36 16.59 -9.31
N GLU A 196 -15.08 17.70 -9.28
CA GLU A 196 -14.85 18.78 -8.31
C GLU A 196 -15.09 18.26 -6.89
N GLY A 197 -14.19 18.60 -5.96
CA GLY A 197 -14.28 18.17 -4.57
C GLY A 197 -13.93 16.70 -4.30
N TYR A 198 -13.57 15.88 -5.31
CA TYR A 198 -13.28 14.46 -5.12
C TYR A 198 -12.14 14.18 -4.14
N LEU A 199 -11.11 15.03 -4.15
CA LEU A 199 -10.01 14.95 -3.19
C LEU A 199 -10.48 15.23 -1.76
N GLU A 200 -11.36 16.22 -1.57
CA GLU A 200 -11.89 16.56 -0.23
C GLU A 200 -12.79 15.45 0.29
N LYS A 201 -13.59 14.84 -0.60
CA LYS A 201 -14.35 13.62 -0.31
C LYS A 201 -13.44 12.48 0.19
N LEU A 202 -12.34 12.19 -0.50
CA LEU A 202 -11.37 11.16 -0.08
C LEU A 202 -10.66 11.49 1.25
N LYS A 203 -10.46 12.77 1.55
CA LYS A 203 -9.87 13.25 2.81
C LYS A 203 -10.86 13.23 3.98
N SER A 204 -12.15 13.12 3.71
CA SER A 204 -13.19 13.15 4.74
C SER A 204 -13.30 11.80 5.46
N LYS A 205 -13.39 11.87 6.79
CA LYS A 205 -13.77 10.73 7.64
C LYS A 205 -15.28 10.57 7.80
N LEU A 206 -16.04 11.57 7.39
CA LEU A 206 -17.48 11.69 7.63
C LEU A 206 -18.30 11.34 6.40
N GLU A 207 -17.68 11.37 5.22
CA GLU A 207 -18.32 10.99 3.96
C GLU A 207 -18.94 9.60 4.10
N ARG A 208 -20.12 9.40 3.51
CA ARG A 208 -20.77 8.08 3.47
C ARG A 208 -20.09 7.16 2.47
N ILE A 209 -19.86 5.92 2.87
CA ILE A 209 -19.30 4.90 1.98
C ILE A 209 -20.11 3.60 2.03
N ASN A 210 -20.55 3.15 0.86
CA ASN A 210 -21.24 1.87 0.75
C ASN A 210 -20.25 0.70 0.85
N SER A 211 -20.78 -0.47 1.18
CA SER A 211 -20.07 -1.74 1.32
C SER A 211 -19.09 -2.06 0.19
N LYS A 212 -19.51 -1.86 -1.07
CA LYS A 212 -18.74 -2.30 -2.24
C LYS A 212 -17.60 -1.35 -2.55
N GLU A 213 -17.84 -0.05 -2.46
CA GLU A 213 -16.80 0.98 -2.61
C GLU A 213 -15.80 0.91 -1.47
N TYR A 214 -16.27 0.65 -0.24
CA TYR A 214 -15.40 0.37 0.90
C TYR A 214 -14.46 -0.80 0.63
N LEU A 215 -14.99 -1.96 0.23
CA LEU A 215 -14.18 -3.14 -0.04
C LEU A 215 -13.12 -2.86 -1.11
N VAL A 216 -13.50 -2.23 -2.23
CA VAL A 216 -12.57 -1.95 -3.34
C VAL A 216 -11.48 -0.95 -2.91
N LEU A 217 -11.84 0.14 -2.25
CA LEU A 217 -10.89 1.16 -1.80
C LEU A 217 -9.99 0.63 -0.69
N TYR A 218 -10.54 -0.14 0.26
CA TYR A 218 -9.76 -0.80 1.30
C TYR A 218 -8.74 -1.77 0.69
N LEU A 219 -9.17 -2.65 -0.21
CA LEU A 219 -8.25 -3.60 -0.86
C LEU A 219 -7.16 -2.87 -1.64
N PHE A 220 -7.51 -1.80 -2.35
CA PHE A 220 -6.52 -1.00 -3.08
C PHE A 220 -5.49 -0.37 -2.15
N LEU A 221 -5.94 0.37 -1.14
CA LEU A 221 -5.07 1.11 -0.23
C LEU A 221 -4.26 0.18 0.68
N SER A 222 -4.83 -0.92 1.16
CA SER A 222 -4.12 -1.91 1.98
C SER A 222 -3.02 -2.63 1.19
N MET A 223 -3.25 -2.98 -0.08
CA MET A 223 -2.23 -3.58 -0.94
C MET A 223 -1.11 -2.59 -1.29
N VAL A 224 -1.45 -1.32 -1.51
CA VAL A 224 -0.46 -0.23 -1.65
C VAL A 224 0.38 -0.10 -0.39
N CYS A 225 -0.25 -0.15 0.80
CA CYS A 225 0.46 -0.09 2.07
C CYS A 225 1.40 -1.28 2.26
N LEU A 226 0.95 -2.51 1.98
CA LEU A 226 1.74 -3.73 2.18
C LEU A 226 2.89 -3.87 1.19
N PHE A 227 2.57 -3.94 -0.10
CA PHE A 227 3.57 -4.20 -1.15
C PHE A 227 4.37 -2.94 -1.48
N GLY A 228 3.80 -1.75 -1.31
CA GLY A 228 4.51 -0.49 -1.52
C GLY A 228 5.55 -0.26 -0.43
N ALA A 229 5.24 -0.63 0.81
CA ALA A 229 6.22 -0.63 1.91
C ALA A 229 7.34 -1.65 1.66
N THR A 230 7.00 -2.85 1.19
CA THR A 230 8.00 -3.86 0.80
C THR A 230 8.93 -3.34 -0.30
N ALA A 231 8.35 -2.70 -1.33
CA ALA A 231 9.10 -2.06 -2.42
C ALA A 231 9.97 -0.90 -1.91
N PHE A 232 9.44 -0.06 -1.04
CA PHE A 232 10.18 1.01 -0.39
C PHE A 232 11.41 0.47 0.36
N GLY A 233 11.23 -0.54 1.21
CA GLY A 233 12.31 -1.16 1.97
C GLY A 233 13.38 -1.78 1.07
N PHE A 234 12.96 -2.50 0.02
CA PHE A 234 13.86 -3.07 -0.98
C PHE A 234 14.71 -1.99 -1.67
N ASN A 235 14.09 -0.90 -2.13
CA ASN A 235 14.79 0.20 -2.80
C ASN A 235 15.67 1.01 -1.84
N LEU A 236 15.21 1.26 -0.61
CA LEU A 236 15.99 1.93 0.42
C LEU A 236 17.27 1.14 0.73
N ASN A 237 17.13 -0.18 0.83
CA ASN A 237 18.27 -1.06 1.03
C ASN A 237 19.25 -1.04 -0.13
N MET A 238 18.73 -1.11 -1.36
CA MET A 238 19.57 -1.00 -2.55
C MET A 238 20.31 0.34 -2.61
N PHE A 239 19.66 1.43 -2.20
CA PHE A 239 20.27 2.75 -2.09
C PHE A 239 21.40 2.77 -1.05
N LEU A 240 21.14 2.30 0.17
CA LEU A 240 22.14 2.23 1.24
C LEU A 240 23.34 1.37 0.83
N ASN A 241 23.09 0.20 0.22
CA ASN A 241 24.17 -0.68 -0.24
C ASN A 241 25.04 -0.02 -1.31
N LYS A 242 24.45 0.74 -2.24
CA LYS A 242 25.20 1.50 -3.25
C LYS A 242 26.04 2.62 -2.62
N VAL A 243 25.47 3.37 -1.67
CA VAL A 243 26.18 4.47 -0.99
C VAL A 243 27.32 3.93 -0.13
N MET A 244 27.12 2.79 0.53
CA MET A 244 28.13 2.15 1.39
C MET A 244 29.13 1.27 0.62
N GLY A 245 28.99 1.13 -0.71
CA GLY A 245 29.92 0.38 -1.56
C GLY A 245 29.77 -1.14 -1.50
N TYR A 246 28.66 -1.66 -0.97
CA TYR A 246 28.34 -3.09 -1.00
C TYR A 246 27.94 -3.53 -2.42
N ARG A 247 28.61 -4.56 -2.94
CA ARG A 247 28.35 -5.09 -4.29
C ARG A 247 27.50 -6.36 -4.22
N SER A 248 26.30 -6.30 -4.80
CA SER A 248 25.44 -7.44 -5.13
C SER A 248 24.91 -7.33 -6.57
N PHE A 249 24.43 -8.43 -7.14
CA PHE A 249 23.79 -8.43 -8.46
C PHE A 249 22.63 -7.41 -8.54
N GLU A 250 21.79 -7.37 -7.49
CA GLU A 250 20.67 -6.43 -7.39
C GLU A 250 21.13 -4.96 -7.36
N THR A 251 22.23 -4.67 -6.66
CA THR A 251 22.83 -3.33 -6.66
C THR A 251 23.51 -2.98 -7.99
N GLY A 252 23.78 -3.92 -8.88
CA GLY A 252 24.33 -3.64 -10.21
C GLY A 252 23.28 -3.20 -11.22
N TYR A 253 22.04 -3.67 -11.04
CA TYR A 253 20.99 -3.58 -12.04
C TYR A 253 20.36 -2.18 -12.18
N TYR A 254 20.14 -1.44 -11.11
CA TYR A 254 19.60 -0.07 -11.19
C TYR A 254 20.70 0.98 -10.97
N SER A 255 20.62 2.15 -11.61
CA SER A 255 21.48 3.29 -11.25
C SER A 255 21.06 3.90 -9.90
N VAL A 256 21.98 4.54 -9.18
CA VAL A 256 21.68 5.17 -7.88
C VAL A 256 20.57 6.24 -7.99
N TYR A 257 20.55 7.00 -9.08
CA TYR A 257 19.53 8.01 -9.34
C TYR A 257 18.14 7.42 -9.47
N VAL A 258 18.00 6.30 -10.20
CA VAL A 258 16.71 5.61 -10.34
C VAL A 258 16.23 5.07 -9.01
N VAL A 259 17.12 4.44 -8.23
CA VAL A 259 16.76 3.93 -6.90
C VAL A 259 16.31 5.07 -5.98
N MET A 260 16.99 6.21 -6.01
CA MET A 260 16.59 7.38 -5.22
C MET A 260 15.19 7.89 -5.58
N VAL A 261 14.87 7.96 -6.88
CA VAL A 261 13.52 8.32 -7.35
C VAL A 261 12.49 7.33 -6.79
N PHE A 262 12.76 6.02 -6.88
CA PHE A 262 11.87 5.00 -6.34
C PHE A 262 11.67 5.13 -4.82
N VAL A 263 12.72 5.33 -4.04
CA VAL A 263 12.61 5.52 -2.57
C VAL A 263 11.66 6.67 -2.24
N VAL A 264 11.82 7.82 -2.89
CA VAL A 264 10.96 8.99 -2.66
C VAL A 264 9.52 8.73 -3.11
N CYS A 265 9.33 8.15 -4.29
CA CYS A 265 8.01 7.84 -4.82
C CYS A 265 7.27 6.81 -3.96
N TYR A 266 7.92 5.72 -3.54
CA TYR A 266 7.26 4.73 -2.69
C TYR A 266 6.93 5.30 -1.31
N GLY A 267 7.85 6.04 -0.70
CA GLY A 267 7.60 6.69 0.59
C GLY A 267 6.40 7.64 0.55
N THR A 268 6.32 8.49 -0.48
CA THR A 268 5.22 9.46 -0.62
C THR A 268 3.87 8.79 -0.90
N VAL A 269 3.82 7.78 -1.77
CA VAL A 269 2.57 7.06 -2.07
C VAL A 269 2.10 6.23 -0.88
N CYS A 270 2.99 5.54 -0.17
CA CYS A 270 2.62 4.81 1.04
C CYS A 270 2.11 5.73 2.15
N ALA A 271 2.71 6.92 2.31
CA ALA A 271 2.20 7.93 3.24
C ALA A 271 0.78 8.38 2.86
N ALA A 272 0.56 8.76 1.60
CA ALA A 272 -0.76 9.14 1.11
C ALA A 272 -1.79 8.01 1.28
N ALA A 273 -1.41 6.77 0.97
CA ALA A 273 -2.28 5.62 1.08
C ALA A 273 -2.66 5.29 2.52
N GLY A 274 -1.72 5.35 3.47
CA GLY A 274 -2.02 5.12 4.89
C GLY A 274 -2.98 6.17 5.44
N TYR A 275 -2.79 7.44 5.08
CA TYR A 275 -3.72 8.52 5.44
C TYR A 275 -5.13 8.28 4.89
N LEU A 276 -5.24 7.97 3.59
CA LEU A 276 -6.53 7.68 2.95
C LEU A 276 -7.17 6.40 3.51
N LEU A 277 -6.38 5.37 3.80
CA LEU A 277 -6.86 4.11 4.35
C LEU A 277 -7.57 4.34 5.69
N ARG A 278 -6.96 5.15 6.57
CA ARG A 278 -7.59 5.55 7.83
C ARG A 278 -8.93 6.25 7.60
N ASN A 279 -9.00 7.20 6.68
CA ASN A 279 -10.24 7.93 6.41
C ASN A 279 -11.34 7.00 5.87
N ILE A 280 -11.01 6.08 4.95
CA ILE A 280 -11.95 5.10 4.39
C ILE A 280 -12.46 4.13 5.47
N ILE A 281 -11.58 3.65 6.36
CA ILE A 281 -11.96 2.79 7.49
C ILE A 281 -12.91 3.53 8.44
N ILE A 282 -12.56 4.76 8.85
CA ILE A 282 -13.40 5.56 9.77
C ILE A 282 -14.74 5.93 9.13
N SER A 283 -14.72 6.36 7.86
CA SER A 283 -15.93 6.66 7.08
C SER A 283 -16.87 5.46 7.07
N ARG A 284 -16.35 4.24 6.86
CA ARG A 284 -17.17 3.04 6.90
C ARG A 284 -17.67 2.72 8.30
N MET A 285 -16.79 2.79 9.30
CA MET A 285 -17.12 2.58 10.71
C MET A 285 -18.28 3.48 11.15
N ASN A 286 -18.21 4.76 10.80
CA ASN A 286 -19.26 5.74 11.09
C ASN A 286 -20.53 5.41 10.30
N THR A 287 -20.44 5.12 9.00
CA THR A 287 -21.61 4.81 8.15
C THR A 287 -22.43 3.62 8.67
N ILE A 288 -21.78 2.63 9.29
CA ILE A 288 -22.45 1.44 9.86
C ILE A 288 -22.75 1.56 11.37
N GLY A 289 -22.38 2.67 12.01
CA GLY A 289 -22.56 2.87 13.45
C GLY A 289 -21.79 1.88 14.33
N SER A 290 -20.59 1.45 13.91
CA SER A 290 -19.79 0.47 14.67
C SER A 290 -18.89 1.15 15.70
N ASP A 291 -19.09 0.85 16.98
CA ASP A 291 -18.25 1.28 18.11
C ASP A 291 -17.15 0.26 18.49
N ASN A 292 -17.09 -0.85 17.77
CA ASN A 292 -16.18 -1.95 18.07
C ASN A 292 -14.70 -1.60 17.76
N GLY A 293 -13.98 -1.16 18.80
CA GLY A 293 -12.56 -0.83 18.73
C GLY A 293 -11.65 -1.98 18.30
N TRP A 294 -12.01 -3.24 18.55
CA TRP A 294 -11.22 -4.39 18.08
C TRP A 294 -11.26 -4.52 16.57
N LEU A 295 -12.45 -4.41 15.98
CA LEU A 295 -12.59 -4.46 14.52
C LEU A 295 -11.81 -3.31 13.89
N TYR A 296 -11.86 -2.11 14.46
CA TYR A 296 -11.05 -0.98 13.99
C TYR A 296 -9.55 -1.28 14.01
N VAL A 297 -8.98 -1.75 15.13
CA VAL A 297 -7.55 -2.06 15.24
C VAL A 297 -7.12 -3.17 14.27
N LEU A 298 -7.93 -4.23 14.13
CA LEU A 298 -7.61 -5.37 13.28
C LEU A 298 -7.55 -5.02 11.79
N HIS A 299 -8.19 -3.93 11.33
CA HIS A 299 -8.06 -3.46 9.94
C HIS A 299 -6.63 -3.10 9.55
N TYR A 300 -5.78 -2.77 10.52
CA TYR A 300 -4.38 -2.39 10.28
C TYR A 300 -3.41 -3.57 10.47
N SER A 301 -3.91 -4.77 10.80
CA SER A 301 -3.12 -5.99 10.86
C SER A 301 -2.97 -6.62 9.47
N ILE A 302 -1.74 -6.99 9.08
CA ILE A 302 -1.47 -7.62 7.78
C ILE A 302 -2.18 -8.98 7.63
N ILE A 303 -2.35 -9.72 8.72
CA ILE A 303 -2.92 -11.09 8.70
C ILE A 303 -4.40 -11.09 9.08
N LEU A 304 -4.76 -10.28 10.09
CA LEU A 304 -6.09 -10.36 10.70
C LEU A 304 -7.09 -9.37 10.08
N ASN A 305 -6.68 -8.56 9.11
CA ASN A 305 -7.55 -7.58 8.45
C ASN A 305 -8.70 -8.20 7.66
N ILE A 306 -8.60 -9.45 7.22
CA ILE A 306 -9.67 -10.08 6.43
C ILE A 306 -10.98 -10.17 7.22
N ILE A 307 -10.92 -10.43 8.53
CA ILE A 307 -12.07 -10.55 9.41
C ILE A 307 -12.87 -9.24 9.45
N PRO A 308 -12.30 -8.11 9.92
CA PRO A 308 -13.07 -6.89 10.07
C PRO A 308 -13.49 -6.31 8.71
N VAL A 309 -12.72 -6.54 7.63
CA VAL A 309 -13.11 -6.13 6.27
C VAL A 309 -14.35 -6.87 5.80
N ILE A 310 -14.43 -8.18 5.99
CA ILE A 310 -15.62 -8.97 5.63
C ILE A 310 -16.82 -8.52 6.47
N VAL A 311 -16.65 -8.36 7.78
CA VAL A 311 -17.72 -7.93 8.69
C VAL A 311 -18.26 -6.55 8.27
N TRP A 312 -17.40 -5.55 8.10
CA TRP A 312 -17.82 -4.19 7.75
C TRP A 312 -18.29 -4.05 6.30
N SER A 313 -17.82 -4.89 5.39
CA SER A 313 -18.36 -4.93 4.02
C SER A 313 -19.79 -5.47 3.99
N ASN A 314 -20.13 -6.43 4.85
CA ASN A 314 -21.47 -7.02 4.87
C ASN A 314 -22.46 -6.29 5.78
N ALA A 315 -21.99 -5.40 6.67
CA ALA A 315 -22.84 -4.61 7.54
C ALA A 315 -23.76 -3.63 6.77
N ALA A 316 -25.00 -3.49 7.21
CA ALA A 316 -25.93 -2.49 6.68
C ALA A 316 -25.49 -1.07 7.07
N SER A 317 -25.83 -0.08 6.24
CA SER A 317 -25.59 1.33 6.60
C SER A 317 -26.67 1.77 7.57
N VAL A 318 -26.28 2.38 8.68
CA VAL A 318 -27.18 2.88 9.72
C VAL A 318 -27.39 4.38 9.53
N HIS A 319 -26.32 5.12 9.27
CA HIS A 319 -26.39 6.58 9.09
C HIS A 319 -26.60 6.98 7.63
N GLU A 320 -27.49 7.95 7.44
CA GLU A 320 -27.92 8.48 6.16
C GLU A 320 -27.30 9.83 5.80
N THR A 321 -26.67 10.52 6.75
CA THR A 321 -26.10 11.86 6.53
C THR A 321 -24.66 11.96 7.05
N GLU A 322 -23.92 12.98 6.61
CA GLU A 322 -22.57 13.25 7.14
C GLU A 322 -22.64 13.80 8.56
N GLU A 323 -23.71 14.54 8.86
CA GLU A 323 -24.03 15.07 10.18
C GLU A 323 -24.21 13.93 11.19
N GLU A 324 -24.97 12.89 10.85
CA GLU A 324 -25.13 11.70 11.69
C GLU A 324 -23.80 10.98 11.94
N ASN A 325 -22.96 10.85 10.89
CA ASN A 325 -21.62 10.30 11.03
C ASN A 325 -20.72 11.16 11.94
N ALA A 326 -20.87 12.49 11.89
CA ALA A 326 -20.12 13.43 12.72
C ALA A 326 -20.51 13.30 14.19
N VAL A 327 -21.82 13.27 14.47
CA VAL A 327 -22.36 13.07 15.81
C VAL A 327 -21.84 11.75 16.37
N PHE A 328 -22.02 10.64 15.65
CA PHE A 328 -21.55 9.33 16.08
C PHE A 328 -20.05 9.30 16.38
N TYR A 329 -19.23 9.91 15.53
CA TYR A 329 -17.78 9.92 15.71
C TYR A 329 -17.35 10.67 16.98
N LEU A 330 -18.05 11.75 17.34
CA LEU A 330 -17.76 12.56 18.51
C LEU A 330 -18.34 11.97 19.81
N THR A 331 -19.46 11.28 19.74
CA THR A 331 -20.15 10.71 20.92
C THR A 331 -19.77 9.26 21.21
N LYS A 332 -18.94 8.63 20.39
CA LYS A 332 -18.53 7.23 20.59
C LYS A 332 -17.88 7.03 21.97
N THR A 333 -18.32 6.01 22.70
CA THR A 333 -17.76 5.70 24.01
C THR A 333 -16.35 5.12 23.87
N PRO A 334 -15.43 5.44 24.80
CA PRO A 334 -14.08 4.88 24.78
C PRO A 334 -14.12 3.35 24.96
N SER A 335 -13.66 2.63 23.94
CA SER A 335 -13.53 1.17 23.97
C SER A 335 -12.41 0.72 24.94
N SER A 336 -12.58 -0.45 25.58
CA SER A 336 -11.57 -1.11 26.42
C SER A 336 -10.25 -1.41 25.68
N ILE A 337 -10.27 -1.37 24.35
CA ILE A 337 -9.09 -1.56 23.49
C ILE A 337 -7.93 -0.64 23.86
N GLY A 338 -8.22 0.59 24.31
CA GLY A 338 -7.19 1.54 24.71
C GLY A 338 -6.33 1.01 25.87
N MET A 339 -6.96 0.42 26.90
CA MET A 339 -6.20 -0.20 27.99
C MET A 339 -5.39 -1.39 27.52
N VAL A 340 -5.95 -2.23 26.65
CA VAL A 340 -5.24 -3.41 26.13
C VAL A 340 -4.00 -2.99 25.32
N ILE A 341 -4.12 -1.96 24.48
CA ILE A 341 -2.98 -1.40 23.72
C ILE A 341 -1.89 -0.90 24.67
N MET A 342 -2.25 -0.16 25.72
CA MET A 342 -1.27 0.33 26.69
C MET A 342 -0.55 -0.83 27.40
N CYS A 343 -1.29 -1.82 27.89
CA CYS A 343 -0.72 -2.97 28.62
C CYS A 343 0.17 -3.83 27.71
N ILE A 344 -0.33 -4.25 26.55
CA ILE A 344 0.42 -5.10 25.62
C ILE A 344 1.66 -4.35 25.10
N GLY A 345 1.51 -3.08 24.72
CA GLY A 345 2.63 -2.26 24.25
C GLY A 345 3.72 -2.11 25.31
N THR A 346 3.36 -1.88 26.57
CA THR A 346 4.29 -1.86 27.70
C THR A 346 5.06 -3.17 27.82
N VAL A 347 4.34 -4.30 27.87
CA VAL A 347 4.94 -5.64 28.04
C VAL A 347 5.84 -6.00 26.85
N CYS A 348 5.39 -5.78 25.62
CA CYS A 348 6.16 -6.08 24.42
C CYS A 348 7.42 -5.22 24.31
N ALA A 349 7.33 -3.92 24.58
CA ALA A 349 8.49 -3.03 24.56
C ALA A 349 9.52 -3.42 25.63
N PHE A 350 9.06 -3.71 26.86
CA PHE A 350 9.91 -4.17 27.94
C PHE A 350 10.58 -5.52 27.61
N ALA A 351 9.80 -6.51 27.18
CA ALA A 351 10.30 -7.84 26.83
C ALA A 351 11.31 -7.79 25.67
N THR A 352 11.06 -6.95 24.66
CA THR A 352 11.98 -6.76 23.53
C THR A 352 13.28 -6.13 23.98
N GLY A 353 13.22 -5.07 24.80
CA GLY A 353 14.41 -4.43 25.38
C GLY A 353 15.23 -5.42 26.23
N PHE A 354 14.56 -6.20 27.08
CA PHE A 354 15.20 -7.21 27.92
C PHE A 354 15.85 -8.34 27.09
N TYR A 355 15.15 -8.82 26.06
CA TYR A 355 15.68 -9.82 25.14
C TYR A 355 16.96 -9.33 24.45
N LEU A 356 16.95 -8.09 23.95
CA LEU A 356 18.13 -7.49 23.31
C LEU A 356 19.31 -7.39 24.27
N LEU A 357 19.09 -6.92 25.51
CA LEU A 357 20.14 -6.87 26.55
C LEU A 357 20.70 -8.25 26.87
N SER A 358 19.82 -9.25 26.96
CA SER A 358 20.21 -10.63 27.24
C SER A 358 20.99 -11.24 26.06
N ALA A 359 20.60 -10.96 24.82
CA ALA A 359 21.29 -11.41 23.61
C ALA A 359 22.66 -10.75 23.41
N MET A 360 22.82 -9.49 23.84
CA MET A 360 24.10 -8.77 23.79
C MET A 360 25.21 -9.41 24.59
N SER A 361 24.89 -10.10 25.70
CA SER A 361 25.89 -10.84 26.48
C SER A 361 26.70 -11.84 25.63
N LYS A 362 26.17 -12.27 24.48
CA LYS A 362 26.76 -13.25 23.57
C LYS A 362 27.49 -12.66 22.35
N TYR A 363 27.32 -11.39 22.00
CA TYR A 363 27.82 -10.81 20.74
C TYR A 363 28.60 -9.49 20.92
N HIS A 364 29.88 -9.58 21.28
CA HIS A 364 30.74 -8.43 21.65
C HIS A 364 30.93 -7.35 20.57
N SER A 365 30.77 -7.65 19.28
CA SER A 365 31.12 -6.72 18.18
C SER A 365 30.03 -5.69 17.82
N SER A 366 28.85 -5.76 18.44
CA SER A 366 27.68 -4.90 18.12
C SER A 366 27.13 -4.12 19.33
N ASN A 367 27.87 -4.11 20.45
CA ASN A 367 27.35 -3.76 21.77
C ASN A 367 26.74 -2.35 21.88
N GLY A 368 27.34 -1.33 21.23
CA GLY A 368 26.88 0.05 21.37
C GLY A 368 25.49 0.32 20.75
N TYR A 369 25.27 -0.13 19.52
CA TYR A 369 23.99 0.06 18.83
C TYR A 369 22.86 -0.76 19.46
N ALA A 370 23.20 -1.96 19.90
CA ALA A 370 22.26 -2.84 20.57
C ALA A 370 21.84 -2.24 21.94
N LEU A 371 22.78 -1.71 22.73
CA LEU A 371 22.48 -1.01 24.00
C LEU A 371 21.54 0.19 23.77
N GLY A 372 21.83 0.99 22.74
CA GLY A 372 20.96 2.08 22.33
C GLY A 372 19.56 1.59 21.99
N PHE A 373 19.43 0.54 21.18
CA PHE A 373 18.13 -0.03 20.82
C PHE A 373 17.36 -0.56 22.04
N ALA A 374 18.03 -1.28 22.95
CA ALA A 374 17.39 -1.76 24.17
C ALA A 374 16.91 -0.62 25.07
N ALA A 375 17.71 0.45 25.22
CA ALA A 375 17.33 1.63 25.99
C ALA A 375 16.10 2.32 25.39
N LEU A 376 16.01 2.42 24.05
CA LEU A 376 14.82 2.95 23.37
C LEU A 376 13.57 2.11 23.65
N CYS A 377 13.67 0.78 23.62
CA CYS A 377 12.56 -0.13 23.93
C CYS A 377 12.09 0.01 25.38
N ILE A 378 13.02 0.06 26.33
CA ILE A 378 12.68 0.24 27.75
C ILE A 378 12.06 1.62 27.98
N PHE A 379 12.63 2.68 27.42
CA PHE A 379 12.04 4.01 27.51
C PHE A 379 10.64 4.07 26.87
N SER A 380 10.45 3.41 25.73
CA SER A 380 9.14 3.28 25.10
C SER A 380 8.11 2.60 26.01
N SER A 381 8.49 1.59 26.81
CA SER A 381 7.57 0.95 27.76
C SER A 381 6.99 1.92 28.80
N LEU A 382 7.76 2.93 29.22
CA LEU A 382 7.31 3.94 30.19
C LEU A 382 6.30 4.93 29.60
N LEU A 383 6.31 5.10 28.27
CA LEU A 383 5.41 6.03 27.58
C LEU A 383 4.04 5.42 27.27
N HIS A 384 3.93 4.09 27.19
CA HIS A 384 2.68 3.42 26.86
C HIS A 384 1.53 3.72 27.84
N PRO A 385 1.73 3.75 29.17
CA PRO A 385 0.70 4.19 30.11
C PRO A 385 0.28 5.66 29.95
N MET A 386 1.13 6.50 29.35
CA MET A 386 0.90 7.94 29.17
C MET A 386 0.10 8.26 27.90
N LEU A 387 -0.16 7.27 27.03
CA LEU A 387 -0.81 7.45 25.72
C LEU A 387 -2.19 8.09 25.81
N ARG A 388 -2.97 7.75 26.85
CA ARG A 388 -4.31 8.31 27.07
C ARG A 388 -4.27 9.79 27.46
N LYS A 389 -3.25 10.20 28.20
CA LYS A 389 -3.17 11.54 28.81
C LYS A 389 -2.49 12.56 27.90
N PHE A 390 -1.47 12.14 27.15
CA PHE A 390 -0.64 13.05 26.37
C PHE A 390 -0.54 12.60 24.92
N LYS A 391 -0.91 13.48 23.99
CA LYS A 391 -0.79 13.24 22.54
C LYS A 391 0.68 13.15 22.13
N GLU A 392 1.55 13.85 22.83
CA GLU A 392 3.00 13.84 22.69
C GLU A 392 3.59 12.46 22.95
N ALA A 393 3.00 11.68 23.88
CA ALA A 393 3.44 10.31 24.14
C ALA A 393 3.24 9.40 22.92
N VAL A 394 2.17 9.60 22.14
CA VAL A 394 1.95 8.87 20.88
C VAL A 394 3.06 9.17 19.89
N TYR A 395 3.35 10.45 19.65
CA TYR A 395 4.42 10.85 18.73
C TYR A 395 5.78 10.31 19.16
N LEU A 396 6.08 10.36 20.46
CA LEU A 396 7.36 9.92 21.00
C LEU A 396 7.53 8.40 20.87
N VAL A 397 6.54 7.59 21.23
CA VAL A 397 6.58 6.13 21.06
C VAL A 397 6.86 5.75 19.60
N LEU A 398 6.20 6.42 18.66
CA LEU A 398 6.35 6.13 17.23
C LEU A 398 7.70 6.60 16.69
N ALA A 399 8.20 7.76 17.13
CA ALA A 399 9.53 8.23 16.78
C ALA A 399 10.61 7.25 17.28
N LEU A 400 10.50 6.77 18.53
CA LEU A 400 11.43 5.79 19.09
C LEU A 400 11.40 4.46 18.33
N ASN A 401 10.21 3.99 17.94
CA ASN A 401 10.06 2.80 17.09
C ASN A 401 10.66 3.00 15.69
N GLY A 402 10.48 4.18 15.09
CA GLY A 402 11.09 4.53 13.80
C GLY A 402 12.62 4.54 13.87
N ILE A 403 13.19 5.20 14.88
CA ILE A 403 14.65 5.23 15.14
C ILE A 403 15.17 3.80 15.35
N SER A 404 14.45 3.00 16.12
CA SER A 404 14.78 1.61 16.38
C SER A 404 14.90 0.77 15.11
N ILE A 405 13.94 0.92 14.17
CA ILE A 405 13.99 0.23 12.87
C ILE A 405 15.17 0.70 12.01
N LEU A 406 15.48 1.99 12.04
CA LEU A 406 16.65 2.53 11.34
C LEU A 406 17.96 1.96 11.91
N LEU A 407 18.09 1.89 13.24
CA LEU A 407 19.23 1.25 13.90
C LEU A 407 19.34 -0.22 13.53
N PHE A 408 18.23 -0.97 13.52
CA PHE A 408 18.19 -2.36 13.07
C PHE A 408 18.66 -2.53 11.61
N THR A 409 18.26 -1.61 10.74
CA THR A 409 18.68 -1.60 9.33
C THR A 409 20.19 -1.42 9.19
N LEU A 410 20.78 -0.54 9.99
CA LEU A 410 22.23 -0.32 10.01
C LEU A 410 22.99 -1.54 10.55
N ILE A 411 22.52 -2.15 11.65
CA ILE A 411 23.13 -3.34 12.26
C ILE A 411 23.09 -4.54 11.30
N SER A 412 21.97 -4.74 10.60
CA SER A 412 21.79 -5.86 9.66
C SER A 412 22.58 -5.71 8.35
N ARG A 413 23.32 -4.60 8.17
CA ARG A 413 24.09 -4.28 6.95
C ARG A 413 23.26 -4.45 5.67
N GLY A 414 21.99 -4.08 5.73
CA GLY A 414 21.12 -4.13 4.57
C GLY A 414 20.77 -5.54 4.07
N LYS A 415 20.91 -6.60 4.88
CA LYS A 415 20.43 -7.94 4.49
C LYS A 415 18.93 -8.10 4.63
N GLU A 416 18.30 -7.32 5.51
CA GLU A 416 16.89 -7.43 5.89
C GLU A 416 16.01 -6.31 5.30
N GLY A 417 16.48 -5.64 4.24
CA GLY A 417 15.90 -4.42 3.70
C GLY A 417 14.40 -4.47 3.37
N MET A 418 13.89 -5.62 2.92
CA MET A 418 12.48 -5.79 2.60
C MET A 418 11.56 -5.66 3.83
N TYR A 419 12.01 -6.13 4.99
CA TYR A 419 11.24 -6.09 6.23
C TYR A 419 11.21 -4.69 6.84
N VAL A 420 12.29 -3.93 6.67
CA VAL A 420 12.42 -2.55 7.16
C VAL A 420 11.26 -1.69 6.66
N GLY A 421 10.92 -1.81 5.38
CA GLY A 421 9.80 -1.07 4.81
C GLY A 421 8.47 -1.43 5.46
N SER A 422 8.16 -2.72 5.60
CA SER A 422 6.94 -3.21 6.25
C SER A 422 6.87 -2.81 7.74
N MET A 423 7.98 -2.82 8.46
CA MET A 423 8.05 -2.35 9.85
C MET A 423 7.77 -0.86 9.97
N ILE A 424 8.37 -0.03 9.09
CA ILE A 424 8.10 1.41 9.05
C ILE A 424 6.62 1.67 8.76
N MET A 425 6.02 0.92 7.82
CA MET A 425 4.61 1.04 7.51
C MET A 425 3.73 0.63 8.69
N ALA A 426 4.09 -0.42 9.44
CA ALA A 426 3.35 -0.83 10.62
C ALA A 426 3.38 0.26 11.72
N VAL A 427 4.53 0.92 11.92
CA VAL A 427 4.64 2.09 12.81
C VAL A 427 3.79 3.26 12.29
N TYR A 428 3.82 3.50 10.98
CA TYR A 428 3.02 4.58 10.39
C TYR A 428 1.51 4.34 10.46
N LEU A 429 1.05 3.10 10.28
CA LEU A 429 -0.37 2.76 10.46
C LEU A 429 -0.79 2.74 11.94
N SER A 430 0.11 2.33 12.84
CA SER A 430 -0.17 2.37 14.28
C SER A 430 -0.31 3.79 14.80
N PHE A 431 0.34 4.79 14.18
CA PHE A 431 0.04 6.21 14.43
C PHE A 431 -1.46 6.51 14.33
N TYR A 432 -2.10 6.09 13.25
CA TYR A 432 -3.52 6.31 13.03
C TYR A 432 -4.38 5.54 14.01
N VAL A 433 -3.97 4.33 14.41
CA VAL A 433 -4.66 3.58 15.45
C VAL A 433 -4.61 4.33 16.78
N LEU A 434 -3.41 4.70 17.24
CA LEU A 434 -3.21 5.35 18.54
C LEU A 434 -3.90 6.70 18.60
N MET A 435 -3.78 7.52 17.55
CA MET A 435 -4.46 8.80 17.47
C MET A 435 -5.98 8.66 17.53
N GLU A 436 -6.57 7.69 16.83
CA GLU A 436 -8.03 7.54 16.78
C GLU A 436 -8.65 6.88 18.00
N VAL A 437 -7.85 6.10 18.74
CA VAL A 437 -8.26 5.45 19.99
C VAL A 437 -8.10 6.39 21.18
N PHE A 438 -7.00 7.15 21.28
CA PHE A 438 -6.70 7.97 22.45
C PHE A 438 -7.03 9.45 22.27
N HIS A 439 -6.94 10.00 21.04
CA HIS A 439 -7.08 11.43 20.76
C HIS A 439 -7.91 11.70 19.49
N PRO A 440 -9.16 11.19 19.38
CA PRO A 440 -10.02 11.43 18.22
C PRO A 440 -10.30 12.94 18.06
N ASN A 441 -10.26 13.43 16.84
CA ASN A 441 -10.52 14.85 16.54
C ASN A 441 -11.16 15.03 15.15
N LEU A 442 -12.04 16.04 15.04
CA LEU A 442 -12.61 16.57 13.80
C LEU A 442 -12.25 18.05 13.68
N ASP A 443 -11.60 18.43 12.58
CA ASP A 443 -11.11 19.80 12.41
C ASP A 443 -12.21 20.85 12.10
N LYS A 444 -13.44 20.42 11.74
CA LYS A 444 -14.51 21.29 11.22
C LYS A 444 -15.88 21.16 11.89
N TYR A 445 -16.11 20.13 12.69
CA TYR A 445 -17.40 19.88 13.34
C TYR A 445 -17.23 20.02 14.85
N GLN A 446 -17.81 21.07 15.41
CA GLN A 446 -18.06 21.21 16.85
C GLN A 446 -19.54 20.91 17.05
N LEU A 447 -19.88 20.03 17.99
CA LEU A 447 -21.28 19.77 18.34
C LEU A 447 -21.93 21.09 18.80
N PRO A 448 -23.21 21.33 18.49
CA PRO A 448 -23.94 22.45 19.08
C PRO A 448 -23.87 22.38 20.61
N GLU A 449 -23.61 23.51 21.27
CA GLU A 449 -23.44 23.61 22.73
C GLU A 449 -24.63 23.04 23.53
N GLU A 450 -25.81 22.91 22.91
CA GLU A 450 -27.02 22.36 23.53
C GLU A 450 -26.96 20.84 23.81
N THR A 451 -25.99 20.11 23.24
CA THR A 451 -25.75 18.70 23.57
C THR A 451 -24.90 18.48 24.85
N PHE A 452 -24.35 19.54 25.44
CA PHE A 452 -23.47 19.47 26.61
C PHE A 452 -24.13 19.87 27.94
N MET A 453 -25.45 20.10 27.97
CA MET A 453 -26.14 20.52 29.19
C MET A 453 -26.42 19.41 30.20
N ASP A 454 -26.10 18.14 29.91
CA ASP A 454 -26.12 17.08 30.91
C ASP A 454 -24.85 16.21 30.85
N GLU A 455 -24.01 16.44 31.87
CA GLU A 455 -22.95 15.58 32.40
C GLU A 455 -21.69 15.24 31.55
N LYS A 456 -20.58 15.87 31.99
CA LYS A 456 -19.15 15.50 31.82
C LYS A 456 -18.52 15.68 30.44
N ASN A 457 -17.48 16.51 30.44
CA ASN A 457 -16.40 16.48 29.46
C ASN A 457 -15.92 15.02 29.23
N PRO A 458 -15.94 14.48 28.00
CA PRO A 458 -15.49 13.12 27.72
C PRO A 458 -13.96 12.91 27.91
N GLY A 459 -13.23 13.93 28.38
CA GLY A 459 -11.80 13.88 28.71
C GLY A 459 -11.45 13.79 30.20
N GLU A 460 -12.41 13.98 31.12
CA GLU A 460 -12.14 13.94 32.56
C GLU A 460 -13.05 12.92 33.25
N VAL A 461 -12.59 11.68 33.30
CA VAL A 461 -13.05 10.74 34.33
C VAL A 461 -11.91 10.59 35.31
N SER A 462 -12.06 11.23 36.46
CA SER A 462 -11.22 11.04 37.64
C SER A 462 -11.33 9.59 38.13
N PHE A 463 -10.20 8.87 38.11
CA PHE A 463 -9.75 7.98 39.19
C PHE A 463 -8.22 7.92 39.16
#